data_AF-A0A0R3RIR3-F1
#
_entry.id   AF-A0A0R3RIR3-F1
#
_cell.length_a   1.000
_cell.length_b   1.000
_cell.length_c   1.000
_cell.angle_alpha   90.00
_cell.angle_beta   90.00
_cell.angle_gamma   90.00
#
_symmetry.space_group_name_H-M   'P 1'
#
loop_
_entity.id
_entity.type
_entity.pdbx_description
1 polymer ?
#
loop_
_entity_poly.entity_id
_entity_poly.type
_entity_poly.pdbx_seq_one_letter_code
_entity_poly.pdbx_strand_id
1 'polypeptide(L)'
;MLEAFQMTALAISRTSLFLRLRSTTDNSIIHGLRELQTFAKLCASGRRPKANINVEIVDDGLPKDYRLQIFKVNSRRLDSIICKAIGKGRAQAEKLILTGKVQINEENMPKKAAYYVQESDIIDIWKQPVEGNAKFAEVHRIEIINYALTEQGYDINLKSWKNFYVQNWRDKN
;
A
#
# COMPACT_ATOMS: atom_id res chain seq x y z
N MET A 1 10.84 -62.55 -42.40
CA MET A 1 11.82 -61.61 -41.83
C MET A 1 11.08 -60.64 -40.92
N LEU A 2 11.50 -60.61 -39.65
CA LEU A 2 11.44 -59.56 -38.60
C LEU A 2 11.04 -58.14 -39.08
N GLU A 3 10.33 -57.23 -38.40
CA GLU A 3 10.04 -56.87 -36.98
C GLU A 3 8.75 -55.99 -36.95
N ALA A 4 7.82 -56.11 -35.99
CA ALA A 4 7.69 -55.44 -34.66
C ALA A 4 6.95 -54.07 -34.63
N PHE A 5 6.00 -53.98 -33.67
CA PHE A 5 5.61 -52.82 -32.82
C PHE A 5 5.08 -51.53 -33.50
N GLN A 6 3.84 -51.08 -33.26
CA GLN A 6 3.36 -50.19 -32.17
C GLN A 6 1.92 -49.72 -32.56
N MET A 7 0.98 -49.24 -31.75
CA MET A 7 0.90 -48.93 -30.32
C MET A 7 -0.58 -48.80 -29.90
N THR A 8 -0.75 -48.87 -28.59
CA THR A 8 -1.96 -48.94 -27.76
C THR A 8 -2.78 -47.64 -27.67
N ALA A 9 -4.10 -47.81 -27.54
CA ALA A 9 -5.05 -46.83 -27.02
C ALA A 9 -5.54 -47.24 -25.61
N LEU A 10 -6.17 -46.26 -24.93
CA LEU A 10 -7.02 -46.33 -23.74
C LEU A 10 -6.41 -46.01 -22.37
N ALA A 11 -6.67 -44.75 -22.00
CA ALA A 11 -7.15 -44.23 -20.72
C ALA A 11 -7.09 -45.15 -19.48
N ILE A 12 -6.36 -44.70 -18.46
CA ILE A 12 -6.50 -45.19 -17.09
C ILE A 12 -6.64 -44.00 -16.15
N SER A 13 -7.85 -43.87 -15.60
CA SER A 13 -8.18 -43.12 -14.38
C SER A 13 -7.52 -43.82 -13.18
N ARG A 14 -6.90 -43.05 -12.28
CA ARG A 14 -6.29 -43.58 -11.05
C ARG A 14 -6.70 -42.79 -9.81
N THR A 15 -7.61 -43.42 -9.08
CA THR A 15 -7.58 -43.66 -7.63
C THR A 15 -7.72 -42.48 -6.66
N SER A 16 -8.95 -42.39 -6.16
CA SER A 16 -9.36 -41.98 -4.81
C SER A 16 -8.64 -42.75 -3.69
N LEU A 17 -8.04 -42.03 -2.73
CA LEU A 17 -7.59 -42.57 -1.46
C LEU A 17 -8.65 -42.25 -0.38
N PHE A 18 -9.55 -43.21 -0.13
CA PHE A 18 -10.47 -43.20 1.02
C PHE A 18 -9.72 -43.76 2.25
N LEU A 19 -9.50 -42.94 3.27
CA LEU A 19 -9.14 -43.41 4.61
C LEU A 19 -10.41 -43.50 5.47
N ARG A 20 -10.79 -44.75 5.77
CA ARG A 20 -11.82 -45.15 6.73
C ARG A 20 -11.42 -44.72 8.14
N LEU A 21 -12.24 -43.92 8.80
CA LEU A 21 -12.21 -43.78 10.27
C LEU A 21 -13.15 -44.82 10.88
N ARG A 22 -12.61 -45.70 11.71
CA ARG A 22 -13.36 -46.62 12.57
C ARG A 22 -13.85 -45.87 13.80
N SER A 23 -15.12 -46.06 14.14
CA SER A 23 -15.73 -45.64 15.39
C SER A 23 -15.57 -46.73 16.46
N THR A 24 -14.94 -46.39 17.57
CA THR A 24 -15.12 -47.09 18.85
C THR A 24 -15.20 -46.04 19.95
N THR A 25 -16.34 -46.01 20.61
CA THR A 25 -16.63 -45.30 21.86
C THR A 25 -15.77 -45.84 23.00
N ASP A 26 -15.23 -44.97 23.85
CA ASP A 26 -15.66 -44.91 25.26
C ASP A 26 -15.01 -43.77 26.05
N ASN A 27 -15.79 -43.30 27.01
CA ASN A 27 -15.60 -42.12 27.83
C ASN A 27 -14.40 -42.23 28.78
N SER A 28 -13.50 -41.26 28.75
CA SER A 28 -12.90 -40.62 29.92
C SER A 28 -11.83 -39.61 29.47
N ILE A 29 -11.53 -38.64 30.33
CA ILE A 29 -10.58 -37.54 30.15
C ILE A 29 -11.20 -36.27 29.55
N ILE A 30 -12.11 -35.72 30.35
CA ILE A 30 -12.28 -34.27 30.49
C ILE A 30 -10.95 -33.72 31.04
N HIS A 31 -10.17 -33.02 30.22
CA HIS A 31 -9.44 -31.79 30.54
C HIS A 31 -8.50 -31.45 29.38
N GLY A 32 -8.61 -30.24 28.84
CA GLY A 32 -7.54 -29.66 28.02
C GLY A 32 -7.82 -29.44 26.54
N LEU A 33 -9.00 -28.97 26.14
CA LEU A 33 -9.19 -28.35 24.81
C LEU A 33 -10.09 -27.10 24.88
N ARG A 34 -9.84 -26.24 25.88
CA ARG A 34 -10.40 -24.88 25.96
C ARG A 34 -9.34 -23.80 25.71
N GLU A 35 -8.33 -24.10 24.89
CA GLU A 35 -7.21 -23.19 24.62
C GLU A 35 -7.03 -22.78 23.15
N LEU A 36 -7.89 -23.23 22.22
CA LEU A 36 -7.82 -22.82 20.81
C LEU A 36 -8.85 -21.75 20.41
N GLN A 37 -9.63 -21.22 21.35
CA GLN A 37 -10.54 -20.09 21.10
C GLN A 37 -9.99 -18.73 21.57
N THR A 38 -8.75 -18.69 22.10
CA THR A 38 -8.13 -17.46 22.63
C THR A 38 -7.13 -16.80 21.67
N PHE A 39 -6.82 -17.41 20.52
CA PHE A 39 -5.86 -16.85 19.56
C PHE A 39 -6.51 -15.97 18.46
N ALA A 40 -7.82 -16.04 18.26
CA ALA A 40 -8.52 -15.28 17.21
C ALA A 40 -8.83 -13.81 17.60
N LYS A 41 -8.47 -13.34 18.81
CA LYS A 41 -8.73 -11.96 19.26
C LYS A 41 -7.51 -11.04 19.36
N LEU A 42 -6.32 -11.51 18.95
CA LEU A 42 -5.10 -10.68 18.96
C LEU A 42 -4.82 -9.91 17.65
N CYS A 43 -5.69 -10.01 16.64
CA CYS A 43 -5.56 -9.23 15.40
C CYS A 43 -6.18 -7.82 15.46
N ALA A 44 -6.67 -7.36 16.61
CA ALA A 44 -7.44 -6.11 16.74
C ALA A 44 -6.64 -4.89 17.26
N SER A 45 -5.32 -4.97 17.43
CA SER A 45 -4.52 -3.82 17.86
C SER A 45 -3.14 -3.78 17.20
N GLY A 46 -3.12 -3.77 15.86
CA GLY A 46 -1.91 -3.47 15.07
C GLY A 46 -1.43 -2.01 15.18
N ARG A 47 -1.56 -1.35 16.33
CA ARG A 47 -0.88 -0.07 16.59
C ARG A 47 0.59 -0.39 16.86
N ARG A 48 1.36 -0.47 15.78
CA ARG A 48 2.82 -0.47 15.85
C ARG A 48 3.29 0.80 16.58
N PRO A 49 4.37 0.73 17.38
CA PRO A 49 4.89 1.88 18.09
C PRO A 49 5.20 3.01 17.12
N LYS A 50 4.71 4.20 17.46
CA LYS A 50 4.96 5.44 16.72
C LYS A 50 6.45 5.74 16.84
N ALA A 51 7.21 5.59 15.76
CA ALA A 51 8.61 6.00 15.78
C ALA A 51 8.66 7.50 16.09
N ASN A 52 9.35 7.87 17.17
CA ASN A 52 9.58 9.26 17.53
C ASN A 52 10.66 9.80 16.60
N ILE A 53 10.22 10.51 15.56
CA ILE A 53 11.08 11.20 14.61
C ILE A 53 11.50 12.51 15.29
N ASN A 54 12.67 12.52 15.93
CA ASN A 54 13.31 13.73 16.47
C ASN A 54 13.93 14.52 15.31
N VAL A 55 13.10 15.23 14.55
CA VAL A 55 13.57 16.26 13.61
C VAL A 55 13.38 17.59 14.33
N GLU A 56 14.47 18.33 14.53
CA GLU A 56 14.44 19.69 15.06
C GLU A 56 13.71 20.57 14.04
N ILE A 57 12.44 20.87 14.32
CA ILE A 57 11.59 21.71 13.49
C ILE A 57 11.69 23.12 14.07
N VAL A 58 12.06 24.10 13.24
CA VAL A 58 11.98 25.52 13.59
C VAL A 58 10.50 25.86 13.82
N ASP A 59 10.17 26.22 15.05
CA ASP A 59 8.81 26.50 15.52
C ASP A 59 8.39 27.92 15.07
N ASP A 60 7.46 27.99 14.12
CA ASP A 60 6.91 29.23 13.57
C ASP A 60 5.77 29.80 14.43
N GLY A 61 5.44 29.17 15.57
CA GLY A 61 4.38 29.60 16.46
C GLY A 61 2.96 29.40 15.89
N LEU A 62 2.84 28.78 14.71
CA LEU A 62 1.57 28.39 14.10
C LEU A 62 1.19 26.95 14.49
N PRO A 63 -0.11 26.63 14.58
CA PRO A 63 -0.54 25.26 14.72
C PRO A 63 0.03 24.40 13.59
N LYS A 64 0.51 23.21 13.95
CA LYS A 64 1.08 22.26 12.99
C LYS A 64 0.01 21.75 12.03
N ASP A 65 -0.04 22.31 10.83
CA ASP A 65 -1.03 21.97 9.81
C ASP A 65 -0.77 20.62 9.11
N TYR A 66 0.36 19.97 9.41
CA TYR A 66 0.75 18.70 8.83
C TYR A 66 0.74 17.51 9.79
N ARG A 67 0.44 16.34 9.23
CA ARG A 67 0.53 15.07 9.94
C ARG A 67 1.79 14.33 9.56
N LEU A 68 2.60 13.99 10.56
CA LEU A 68 3.71 13.05 10.40
C LEU A 68 3.15 11.63 10.29
N GLN A 69 3.49 10.93 9.22
CA GLN A 69 3.03 9.58 8.94
C GLN A 69 4.19 8.69 8.48
N ILE A 70 4.04 7.39 8.71
CA ILE A 70 4.99 6.36 8.27
C ILE A 70 4.26 5.44 7.31
N PHE A 71 4.67 5.42 6.05
CA PHE A 71 4.10 4.53 5.04
C PHE A 71 4.97 3.30 4.87
N LYS A 72 4.36 2.14 5.08
CA LYS A 72 4.97 0.84 4.83
C LYS A 72 4.64 0.42 3.41
N VAL A 73 5.65 0.40 2.54
CA VAL A 73 5.50 0.11 1.10
C VAL A 73 6.60 -0.83 0.63
N ASN A 74 6.27 -1.73 -0.29
CA ASN A 74 7.27 -2.69 -0.80
C ASN A 74 8.31 -2.03 -1.73
N SER A 75 8.02 -0.83 -2.25
CA SER A 75 8.90 -0.11 -3.17
C SER A 75 8.76 1.40 -3.03
N ARG A 76 9.81 2.14 -3.38
CA ARG A 76 9.82 3.62 -3.46
C ARG A 76 9.12 4.19 -4.70
N ARG A 77 8.42 3.35 -5.48
CA ARG A 77 7.73 3.81 -6.68
C ARG A 77 6.61 4.78 -6.28
N LEU A 78 6.48 5.86 -7.05
CA LEU A 78 5.50 6.91 -6.83
C LEU A 78 4.06 6.38 -6.66
N ASP A 79 3.65 5.45 -7.52
CA ASP A 79 2.32 4.84 -7.49
C ASP A 79 2.02 4.11 -6.17
N SER A 80 3.04 3.47 -5.58
CA SER A 80 2.91 2.77 -4.29
C SER A 80 2.70 3.74 -3.14
N ILE A 81 3.38 4.89 -3.18
CA ILE A 81 3.27 5.95 -2.17
C ILE A 81 1.92 6.66 -2.29
N ILE A 82 1.51 7.00 -3.52
CA ILE A 82 0.21 7.65 -3.79
C ILE A 82 -0.96 6.74 -3.39
N CYS A 83 -0.87 5.44 -3.67
CA CYS A 83 -1.87 4.45 -3.25
C CYS A 83 -2.09 4.50 -1.73
N LYS A 84 -1.00 4.57 -0.95
CA LYS A 84 -1.08 4.71 0.52
C LYS A 84 -1.58 6.08 0.97
N ALA A 85 -1.16 7.15 0.31
CA ALA A 85 -1.55 8.50 0.66
C ALA A 85 -3.06 8.73 0.53
N ILE A 86 -3.63 8.31 -0.59
CA ILE A 86 -5.05 8.52 -0.88
C ILE A 86 -5.90 7.44 -0.18
N GLY A 87 -5.30 6.30 0.18
CA GLY A 87 -6.02 5.16 0.76
C GLY A 87 -6.93 4.45 -0.24
N LYS A 88 -6.63 4.60 -1.54
CA LYS A 88 -7.40 4.00 -2.66
C LYS A 88 -6.55 2.93 -3.35
N GLY A 89 -7.19 2.06 -4.13
CA GLY A 89 -6.50 0.98 -4.83
C GLY A 89 -5.45 1.47 -5.84
N ARG A 90 -4.48 0.60 -6.18
CA ARG A 90 -3.34 0.92 -7.07
C ARG A 90 -3.76 1.45 -8.44
N ALA A 91 -4.81 0.87 -9.04
CA ALA A 91 -5.36 1.33 -10.32
C ALA A 91 -5.81 2.79 -10.30
N GLN A 92 -6.31 3.28 -9.15
CA GLN A 92 -6.71 4.68 -9.02
C GLN A 92 -5.50 5.59 -8.88
N ALA A 93 -4.46 5.17 -8.16
CA ALA A 93 -3.19 5.90 -8.09
C ALA A 93 -2.55 6.04 -9.49
N GLU A 94 -2.51 4.96 -10.26
CA GLU A 94 -2.02 4.98 -11.65
C GLU A 94 -2.86 5.90 -12.54
N LYS A 95 -4.19 5.86 -12.43
CA LYS A 95 -5.07 6.77 -13.16
C LYS A 95 -4.75 8.25 -12.87
N LEU A 96 -4.42 8.60 -11.62
CA LEU A 96 -4.05 9.98 -11.27
C LEU A 96 -2.74 10.40 -11.93
N ILE A 97 -1.74 9.53 -11.92
CA ILE A 97 -0.45 9.78 -12.59
C ILE A 97 -0.67 9.96 -14.11
N LEU A 98 -1.41 9.04 -14.74
CA LEU A 98 -1.68 9.08 -16.19
C LEU A 98 -2.49 10.30 -16.62
N THR A 99 -3.40 10.77 -15.76
CA THR A 99 -4.22 11.97 -16.03
C THR A 99 -3.51 13.29 -15.72
N GLY A 100 -2.25 13.26 -15.26
CA GLY A 100 -1.49 14.46 -14.91
C GLY A 100 -2.02 15.18 -13.67
N LYS A 101 -2.63 14.44 -12.74
CA LYS A 101 -3.13 14.95 -11.46
C LYS A 101 -2.07 14.90 -10.35
N VAL A 102 -0.83 14.59 -10.70
CA VAL A 102 0.27 14.43 -9.75
C VAL A 102 1.45 15.24 -10.27
N GLN A 103 2.02 16.06 -9.39
CA GLN A 103 3.25 16.79 -9.63
C GLN A 103 4.30 16.41 -8.59
N ILE A 104 5.57 16.49 -8.99
CA ILE A 104 6.71 16.26 -8.10
C ILE A 104 7.59 17.50 -8.19
N ASN A 105 7.92 18.09 -7.05
CA ASN A 105 8.75 19.30 -6.96
C ASN A 105 8.25 20.42 -7.90
N GLU A 106 6.91 20.60 -7.96
CA GLU A 106 6.21 21.57 -8.83
C GLU A 106 6.36 21.29 -10.35
N GLU A 107 6.96 20.17 -10.73
CA GLU A 107 7.13 19.74 -12.11
C GLU A 107 6.11 18.66 -12.50
N ASN A 108 5.63 18.74 -13.75
CA ASN A 108 4.78 17.72 -14.33
C ASN A 108 5.61 16.53 -14.79
N MET A 109 5.39 15.38 -14.17
CA MET A 109 6.06 14.15 -14.60
C MET A 109 5.52 13.63 -15.94
N PRO A 110 6.39 13.05 -16.79
CA PRO A 110 5.95 12.37 -18.00
C PRO A 110 5.07 11.16 -17.65
N LYS A 111 3.92 11.05 -18.35
CA LYS A 111 2.83 10.10 -18.05
C LYS A 111 3.23 8.62 -17.98
N LYS A 112 4.39 8.24 -18.53
CA LYS A 112 4.85 6.84 -18.61
C LYS A 112 6.06 6.52 -17.72
N ALA A 113 6.63 7.50 -17.01
CA ALA A 113 7.84 7.25 -16.23
C ALA A 113 7.50 6.61 -14.87
N ALA A 114 8.14 5.47 -14.60
CA ALA A 114 8.19 4.90 -13.25
C ALA A 114 9.17 5.74 -12.41
N TYR A 115 8.64 6.74 -11.71
CA TYR A 115 9.46 7.57 -10.82
C TYR A 115 9.69 6.88 -9.48
N TYR A 116 10.95 6.93 -9.03
CA TYR A 116 11.36 6.48 -7.70
C TYR A 116 11.60 7.68 -6.81
N VAL A 117 10.83 7.76 -5.74
CA VAL A 117 10.83 8.90 -4.84
C VAL A 117 12.12 8.97 -4.03
N GLN A 118 12.64 10.18 -3.88
CA GLN A 118 13.83 10.53 -3.13
C GLN A 118 13.48 11.24 -1.81
N GLU A 119 14.47 11.39 -0.95
CA GLU A 119 14.33 12.20 0.27
C GLU A 119 14.16 13.67 -0.13
N SER A 120 13.39 14.42 0.67
CA SER A 120 13.03 15.81 0.40
C SER A 120 12.16 16.07 -0.85
N ASP A 121 11.72 15.03 -1.56
CA ASP A 121 10.74 15.19 -2.64
C ASP A 121 9.39 15.68 -2.10
N ILE A 122 8.80 16.65 -2.81
CA ILE A 122 7.47 17.18 -2.57
C ILE A 122 6.54 16.64 -3.65
N ILE A 123 5.50 15.92 -3.25
CA ILE A 123 4.51 15.31 -4.14
C ILE A 123 3.17 15.97 -3.89
N ASP A 124 2.62 16.58 -4.94
CA ASP A 124 1.30 17.20 -4.90
C ASP A 124 0.29 16.39 -5.70
N ILE A 125 -0.80 16.00 -5.04
CA ILE A 125 -1.89 15.24 -5.63
C ILE A 125 -3.11 16.14 -5.76
N TRP A 126 -3.49 16.46 -7.00
CA TRP A 126 -4.64 17.29 -7.32
C TRP A 126 -5.95 16.64 -6.87
N LYS A 127 -6.77 17.38 -6.10
CA LYS A 127 -8.13 16.95 -5.73
C LYS A 127 -9.20 17.65 -6.56
N GLN A 128 -9.27 18.97 -6.45
CA GLN A 128 -10.34 19.80 -7.01
C GLN A 128 -9.89 21.26 -7.16
N PRO A 129 -10.51 22.05 -8.06
CA PRO A 129 -10.32 23.50 -8.05
C PRO A 129 -10.94 24.10 -6.77
N VAL A 130 -10.40 25.22 -6.29
CA VAL A 130 -10.96 25.91 -5.14
C VAL A 130 -12.31 26.52 -5.51
N GLU A 131 -13.33 26.30 -4.67
CA GLU A 131 -14.66 26.86 -4.87
C GLU A 131 -14.58 28.39 -4.90
N GLY A 132 -15.12 28.99 -5.96
CA GLY A 132 -15.06 30.44 -6.17
C GLY A 132 -13.76 30.97 -6.78
N ASN A 133 -12.68 30.17 -6.88
CA ASN A 133 -11.46 30.59 -7.55
C ASN A 133 -10.75 29.43 -8.28
N ALA A 134 -11.07 29.26 -9.56
CA ALA A 134 -10.48 28.22 -10.41
C ALA A 134 -8.97 28.36 -10.63
N LYS A 135 -8.37 29.52 -10.32
CA LYS A 135 -6.92 29.74 -10.41
C LYS A 135 -6.14 28.93 -9.38
N PHE A 136 -6.77 28.56 -8.27
CA PHE A 136 -6.15 27.72 -7.24
C PHE A 136 -6.76 26.33 -7.24
N ALA A 137 -5.96 25.35 -6.84
CA ALA A 137 -6.38 23.98 -6.64
C ALA A 137 -6.17 23.59 -5.18
N GLU A 138 -7.10 22.81 -4.66
CA GLU A 138 -6.92 22.06 -3.44
C GLU A 138 -6.18 20.75 -3.78
N VAL A 139 -5.10 20.50 -3.05
CA VAL A 139 -4.22 19.36 -3.25
C VAL A 139 -3.93 18.65 -1.94
N HIS A 140 -3.58 17.37 -2.05
CA HIS A 140 -2.98 16.61 -0.97
C HIS A 140 -1.46 16.63 -1.18
N ARG A 141 -0.75 17.42 -0.37
CA ARG A 141 0.71 17.56 -0.41
C ARG A 141 1.37 16.54 0.51
N ILE A 142 2.44 15.93 0.03
CA ILE A 142 3.27 14.96 0.73
C ILE A 142 4.72 15.41 0.60
N GLU A 143 5.44 15.52 1.71
CA GLU A 143 6.87 15.80 1.72
C GLU A 143 7.59 14.60 2.33
N ILE A 144 8.56 14.06 1.62
CA ILE A 144 9.33 12.90 2.07
C ILE A 144 10.45 13.38 2.98
N ILE A 145 10.46 12.92 4.22
CA ILE A 145 11.52 13.28 5.18
C ILE A 145 12.72 12.36 4.96
N ASN A 146 12.49 11.06 5.09
CA ASN A 146 13.49 10.03 4.87
C ASN A 146 12.82 8.66 4.69
N TYR A 147 13.61 7.64 4.34
CA TYR A 147 13.13 6.27 4.29
C TYR A 147 14.17 5.27 4.82
N ALA A 148 13.68 4.19 5.43
CA ALA A 148 14.49 3.08 5.89
C ALA A 148 14.12 1.80 5.13
N LEU A 149 15.12 1.08 4.63
CA LEU A 149 14.92 -0.27 4.10
C LEU A 149 14.77 -1.26 5.26
N THR A 150 13.78 -2.13 5.16
CA THR A 150 13.41 -3.16 6.13
C THR A 150 13.24 -4.49 5.40
N GLU A 151 13.15 -5.61 6.13
CA GLU A 151 12.92 -6.93 5.54
C GLU A 151 11.61 -7.02 4.73
N GLN A 152 10.61 -6.20 5.07
CA GLN A 152 9.30 -6.19 4.42
C GLN A 152 9.19 -5.15 3.28
N GLY A 153 10.25 -4.38 3.01
CA GLY A 153 10.25 -3.28 2.04
C GLY A 153 10.77 -1.99 2.65
N TYR A 154 10.07 -0.88 2.45
CA TYR A 154 10.46 0.46 2.90
C TYR A 154 9.48 1.00 3.94
N ASP A 155 10.03 1.56 5.01
CA ASP A 155 9.33 2.45 5.94
C ASP A 155 9.67 3.90 5.55
N ILE A 156 8.71 4.60 4.96
CA ILE A 156 8.88 5.97 4.47
C ILE A 156 8.25 6.94 5.48
N ASN A 157 9.07 7.84 6.04
CA ASN A 157 8.59 8.90 6.91
C ASN A 157 8.29 10.15 6.08
N LEU A 158 7.10 10.70 6.27
CA LEU A 158 6.64 11.84 5.48
C LEU A 158 5.78 12.80 6.31
N LYS A 159 5.69 14.03 5.83
CA LYS A 159 4.69 15.00 6.23
C LYS A 159 3.55 14.96 5.23
N SER A 160 2.31 15.02 5.72
CA SER A 160 1.12 15.03 4.89
C SER A 160 0.23 16.21 5.25
N TRP A 161 -0.15 16.98 4.23
CA TRP A 161 -1.19 18.00 4.29
C TRP A 161 -2.36 17.52 3.46
N LYS A 162 -3.50 17.29 4.11
CA LYS A 162 -4.68 16.81 3.38
C LYS A 162 -5.25 17.90 2.50
N ASN A 163 -5.30 19.14 2.97
CA ASN A 163 -5.91 20.26 2.28
C ASN A 163 -4.83 21.34 2.18
N PHE A 164 -4.14 21.38 1.04
CA PHE A 164 -3.11 22.37 0.75
C PHE A 164 -3.53 23.13 -0.51
N TYR A 165 -3.21 24.42 -0.59
CA TYR A 165 -3.61 25.27 -1.72
C TYR A 165 -2.40 25.62 -2.57
N VAL A 166 -2.55 25.48 -3.88
CA VAL A 166 -1.50 25.73 -4.88
C VAL A 166 -2.11 26.34 -6.13
N GLN A 167 -1.26 26.94 -6.96
CA GLN A 167 -1.68 27.37 -8.28
C GLN A 167 -2.21 26.17 -9.08
N ASN A 168 -3.37 26.32 -9.72
CA ASN A 168 -3.99 25.24 -10.46
C ASN A 168 -3.25 24.99 -11.78
N TRP A 169 -2.30 24.07 -11.77
CA TRP A 169 -1.54 23.65 -12.97
C TRP A 169 -2.37 22.87 -13.99
N ARG A 170 -3.60 22.48 -13.62
CA ARG A 170 -4.53 21.83 -14.54
C ARG A 170 -5.43 22.83 -15.25
N ASP A 171 -5.42 24.08 -14.83
CA ASP A 171 -6.09 25.14 -15.57
C ASP A 171 -5.32 25.36 -16.88
N LYS A 172 -5.96 25.02 -17.98
CA LYS A 172 -5.43 25.31 -19.31
C LYS A 172 -5.99 26.67 -19.66
N ASN A 173 -5.17 27.71 -19.54
CA ASN A 173 -5.45 28.98 -20.21
C ASN A 173 -5.72 28.74 -21.70
#